data_AF-A0A6L3N5Z2-F1
#
_entry.id   AF-A0A6L3N5Z2-F1
#
_cell.length_a   1.000
_cell.length_b   1.000
_cell.length_c   1.000
_cell.angle_alpha   90.00
_cell.angle_beta   90.00
_cell.angle_gamma   90.00
#
_symmetry.space_group_name_H-M   'P 1'
#
loop_
_entity.id
_entity.type
_entity.pdbx_description
1 polymer ?
#
loop_
_entity_poly.entity_id
_entity_poly.type
_entity_poly.pdbx_seq_one_letter_code
_entity_poly.pdbx_strand_id
1 'polypeptide(L)' 'MSLPDVPRLGFIGAGRLARCLARRFAAAGFPVVAIASRTTESATGLAARIDGCRAVDT' A
#
# COMPACT_ATOMS: atom_id res chain seq x y z
N MET A 1 3.58 1.88 24.69
CA MET A 1 2.82 1.18 23.63
C MET A 1 3.85 0.51 22.74
N SER A 2 3.93 -0.82 22.73
CA SER A 2 4.89 -1.54 21.89
C SER A 2 4.32 -1.66 20.47
N LEU A 3 5.14 -1.36 19.47
CA LEU A 3 4.77 -1.61 18.08
C LEU A 3 4.88 -3.11 17.80
N PRO A 4 4.07 -3.65 16.87
CA PRO A 4 4.27 -5.02 16.39
C PRO A 4 5.64 -5.15 15.73
N ASP A 5 6.25 -6.33 15.84
CA ASP A 5 7.56 -6.64 15.22
C ASP A 5 7.53 -6.42 13.69
N VAL A 6 6.37 -6.60 13.07
CA VAL A 6 6.14 -6.30 11.65
C VAL A 6 5.17 -5.11 11.52
N PRO A 7 5.64 -3.96 11.00
CA PRO A 7 4.80 -2.78 10.87
C PRO A 7 3.81 -2.92 9.70
N ARG A 8 2.66 -2.27 9.84
CA ARG A 8 1.70 -2.06 8.76
C ARG A 8 2.17 -0.92 7.87
N LEU A 9 2.16 -1.14 6.57
CA LEU A 9 2.64 -0.19 5.57
C LEU A 9 1.50 0.45 4.81
N GLY A 10 1.62 1.75 4.55
CA GLY A 10 0.77 2.50 3.64
C GLY A 10 1.61 3.34 2.68
N PHE A 11 1.09 3.60 1.49
CA PHE A 11 1.76 4.44 0.50
C PHE A 11 0.91 5.67 0.17
N ILE A 12 1.54 6.84 0.21
CA ILE A 12 0.98 8.10 -0.29
C ILE A 12 1.57 8.35 -1.67
N GLY A 13 0.69 8.36 -2.68
CA GLY A 13 1.02 8.32 -4.10
C GLY A 13 1.02 6.90 -4.66
N ALA A 14 0.41 6.73 -5.84
CA ALA A 14 0.33 5.45 -6.56
C ALA A 14 1.15 5.44 -7.87
N GLY A 15 2.29 6.15 -7.86
CA GLY A 15 3.23 6.24 -8.98
C GLY A 15 4.19 5.04 -9.10
N ARG A 16 5.23 5.19 -9.93
CA ARG A 16 6.21 4.12 -10.21
C ARG A 16 6.85 3.54 -8.94
N LEU A 17 7.23 4.40 -8.00
CA LEU A 17 7.89 4.00 -6.76
C LEU A 17 6.96 3.15 -5.89
N ALA A 18 5.74 3.63 -5.63
CA ALA A 18 4.75 2.90 -4.85
C ALA A 18 4.38 1.56 -5.51
N ARG A 19 4.19 1.52 -6.84
CA ARG A 19 3.89 0.27 -7.56
C ARG A 19 4.98 -0.78 -7.43
N CYS A 20 6.24 -0.36 -7.40
CA CYS A 20 7.37 -1.25 -7.18
C CYS A 20 7.43 -1.71 -5.72
N LEU A 21 7.55 -0.76 -4.79
CA LEU A 21 7.80 -1.05 -3.38
C LEU A 21 6.63 -1.76 -2.71
N ALA A 22 5.39 -1.31 -2.91
CA ALA A 22 4.21 -1.90 -2.26
C ALA A 22 4.09 -3.39 -2.57
N ARG A 23 4.32 -3.79 -3.83
CA ARG A 23 4.28 -5.20 -4.24
C ARG A 23 5.45 -6.01 -3.68
N ARG A 24 6.64 -5.42 -3.60
CA ARG A 24 7.83 -6.10 -3.06
C ARG A 24 7.75 -6.28 -1.55
N PHE A 25 7.23 -5.29 -0.83
CA PHE A 25 6.96 -5.40 0.60
C PHE A 25 5.87 -6.43 0.89
N ALA A 26 4.78 -6.43 0.14
CA ALA A 26 3.74 -7.46 0.26
C ALA A 26 4.30 -8.87 0.00
N ALA A 27 5.11 -9.04 -1.06
CA ALA A 27 5.78 -10.31 -1.35
C ALA A 27 6.80 -10.73 -0.27
N ALA A 28 7.39 -9.76 0.44
CA ALA A 28 8.28 -9.99 1.57
C ALA A 28 7.55 -10.22 2.91
N GLY A 29 6.22 -10.31 2.90
CA GLY A 29 5.40 -10.59 4.09
C GLY A 29 5.01 -9.36 4.91
N PHE A 30 5.34 -8.14 4.45
CA PHE A 30 4.88 -6.93 5.12
C PHE A 30 3.41 -6.65 4.80
N PRO A 31 2.57 -6.34 5.80
CA PRO A 31 1.17 -6.00 5.57
C PRO A 31 1.05 -4.60 4.96
N VAL A 32 0.94 -4.51 3.64
CA VAL A 32 0.63 -3.28 2.92
C VAL A 32 -0.89 -3.10 2.88
N VAL A 33 -1.41 -2.23 3.74
CA VAL A 33 -2.84 -2.17 4.05
C VAL A 33 -3.58 -1.00 3.39
N ALA A 34 -2.86 0.02 2.92
CA ALA A 34 -3.49 1.22 2.37
C ALA A 34 -2.67 1.87 1.25
N ILE A 35 -3.35 2.32 0.21
CA ILE A 35 -2.80 3.22 -0.82
C ILE A 35 -3.67 4.46 -0.90
N ALA A 36 -3.07 5.64 -0.79
CA ALA A 36 -3.71 6.92 -1.05
C ALA A 36 -3.06 7.56 -2.28
N SER A 37 -3.83 8.29 -3.09
CA SER A 37 -3.31 9.03 -4.24
C SER A 37 -4.28 10.15 -4.60
N ARG A 38 -3.79 11.20 -5.27
CA ARG A 38 -4.61 12.33 -5.76
C ARG A 38 -5.80 11.91 -6.62
N THR A 39 -5.72 10.74 -7.26
CA THR A 39 -6.82 10.16 -8.04
C THR A 39 -7.16 8.79 -7.49
N THR A 40 -8.44 8.56 -7.24
CA THR A 40 -9.00 7.33 -6.69
C THR A 40 -8.69 6.13 -7.58
N GLU A 41 -8.68 6.32 -8.91
CA GLU A 41 -8.36 5.28 -9.89
C GLU A 41 -6.92 4.79 -9.72
N SER A 42 -5.98 5.70 -9.45
CA SER A 42 -4.58 5.32 -9.26
C SER A 42 -4.38 4.53 -7.97
N ALA A 43 -5.03 4.96 -6.87
CA ALA A 43 -4.98 4.27 -5.59
C ALA A 43 -5.62 2.88 -5.70
N THR A 44 -6.83 2.80 -6.27
CA THR A 44 -7.57 1.55 -6.49
C THR A 44 -6.81 0.59 -7.38
N GLY A 45 -6.23 1.07 -8.48
CA GLY A 45 -5.47 0.22 -9.41
C GLY A 45 -4.18 -0.37 -8.83
N LEU A 46 -3.59 0.25 -7.80
CA LEU A 46 -2.48 -0.35 -7.06
C LEU A 46 -2.97 -1.25 -5.92
N ALA A 47 -3.94 -0.80 -5.12
CA ALA A 47 -4.48 -1.58 -4.00
C ALA A 47 -5.06 -2.93 -4.47
N ALA A 48 -5.76 -2.96 -5.60
CA ALA A 48 -6.34 -4.19 -6.16
C ALA A 48 -5.30 -5.26 -6.57
N ARG A 49 -4.00 -4.95 -6.55
CA ARG A 49 -2.91 -5.90 -6.84
C ARG A 49 -2.25 -6.47 -5.59
N ILE A 50 -2.74 -6.13 -4.41
CA ILE A 50 -2.15 -6.50 -3.12
C ILE A 50 -3.26 -7.01 -2.21
N ASP A 51 -3.15 -8.26 -1.78
CA ASP A 51 -4.14 -8.87 -0.90
C ASP A 51 -4.23 -8.12 0.43
N GLY A 52 -5.46 -7.84 0.88
CA GLY A 52 -5.70 -7.09 2.11
C GLY A 52 -5.41 -5.58 2.03
N CYS A 53 -5.08 -5.05 0.86
CA CYS A 53 -4.85 -3.63 0.64
C CYS A 53 -6.11 -2.91 0.18
N ARG A 54 -6.37 -1.71 0.69
CA ARG A 54 -7.48 -0.85 0.25
C ARG A 54 -7.00 0.50 -0.27
N ALA A 55 -7.70 1.03 -1.26
CA ALA A 55 -7.60 2.44 -1.58
C ALA A 55 -8.25 3.26 -0.46
N VAL A 56 -7.63 4.37 -0.09
CA VAL A 56 -8.17 5.33 0.87
C VAL A 56 -8.06 6.74 0.29
N ASP A 57 -8.96 7.62 0.72
CA ASP A 57 -8.90 9.03 0.34
C ASP A 57 -7.67 9.71 0.97
N THR A 58 -7.14 10.70 0.25
CA THR A 58 -6.02 11.55 0.71
C THR A 58 -6.50 12.71 1.56
#